data_AF-A0A9W7E2C5-F1
#
_entry.id   AF-A0A9W7E2C5-F1
#
_cell.length_a   1.000
_cell.length_b   1.000
_cell.length_c   1.000
_cell.angle_alpha   90.00
_cell.angle_beta   90.00
_cell.angle_gamma   90.00
#
_symmetry.space_group_name_H-M   'P 1'
#
loop_
_entity.id
_entity.type
_entity.pdbx_description
1 polymer ?
#
loop_
_entity_poly.entity_id
_entity_poly.type
_entity_poly.pdbx_seq_one_letter_code
_entity_poly.pdbx_strand_id
1 'polypeptide(L)'
;MSSFTASNDPKFFNRLRADTYPIKEDMKNITKDFEEQFDIHFKEFIDLRKKPKKSKAEKADYEEKFNKLKEEATNATEKLQPTIQSCMHFYRTAGGPGHFHLDKEFIKNMELTKQQLDDDTCEDNAEKAGWLIEMGEEFESKFQEPIEELVKCLNNPGSNYESVALEYGLSLTAGPAKLEVDSTVLEKSTQKQGRVLKREGQRVRVQYNGEEETPHWVEINNIELVDRGFCPPGRPMLYRNDTFVLDKKNPDNVVRHKFGPLKDAKRGKQKLDAGKQLTDINRVTLEFEDPKMLELAYRCIEKGLCKEVGSPKFEVCRVDNKLEKTDQPACIHLNIAIASDNESPDEFNWICECQMYLRSILRIKTTSHTFYNVKRAEKYGDIKGPKEKKKGTSAGEETHESKSRERELKEQVEAAKEQVEAAKEQVEAANKKADDEARRRMQAERDKQDLENEKEISKKLERTRIGAPQSWPAFTKKGEACKLCLKKGRNVFCHFHK
;
A
#
# COMPACT_ATOMS: atom_id res chain seq x y z
N MET A 1 -5.81 -43.15 0.96
CA MET A 1 -5.61 -41.73 0.59
C MET A 1 -4.59 -41.15 1.55
N SER A 2 -3.34 -41.01 1.11
CA SER A 2 -2.22 -40.52 1.91
C SER A 2 -2.34 -39.00 2.08
N SER A 3 -2.31 -38.53 3.32
CA SER A 3 -2.29 -37.11 3.70
C SER A 3 -1.02 -36.44 3.17
N PHE A 4 -1.19 -35.53 2.21
CA PHE A 4 -0.14 -34.65 1.74
C PHE A 4 0.07 -33.56 2.80
N THR A 5 1.08 -33.70 3.65
CA THR A 5 1.55 -32.62 4.49
C THR A 5 2.37 -31.67 3.62
N ALA A 6 1.92 -30.42 3.49
CA ALA A 6 2.66 -29.39 2.77
C ALA A 6 3.99 -29.17 3.50
N SER A 7 5.08 -29.54 2.82
CA SER A 7 6.44 -29.35 3.30
C SER A 7 6.75 -27.86 3.42
N ASN A 8 7.23 -27.42 4.60
CA ASN A 8 7.79 -26.08 4.83
C ASN A 8 9.18 -25.90 4.19
N ASP A 9 9.48 -26.61 3.09
CA ASP A 9 10.79 -26.55 2.43
C ASP A 9 10.97 -25.21 1.69
N PRO A 10 11.92 -24.35 2.12
CA PRO A 10 12.22 -23.10 1.43
C PRO A 10 12.64 -23.31 -0.04
N LYS A 11 13.15 -24.50 -0.40
CA LYS A 11 13.49 -24.84 -1.79
C LYS A 11 12.26 -25.02 -2.67
N PHE A 12 11.09 -25.34 -2.11
CA PHE A 12 9.83 -25.42 -2.85
C PHE A 12 9.36 -24.02 -3.27
N PHE A 13 9.39 -23.05 -2.35
CA PHE A 13 9.06 -21.66 -2.65
C PHE A 13 10.07 -20.98 -3.59
N ASN A 14 11.34 -21.33 -3.48
CA ASN A 14 12.37 -20.87 -4.43
C ASN A 14 12.18 -21.46 -5.84
N ARG A 15 11.60 -22.67 -5.99
CA ARG A 15 11.20 -23.22 -7.30
C ARG A 15 9.99 -22.49 -7.88
N LEU A 16 8.96 -22.19 -7.07
CA LEU A 16 7.83 -21.34 -7.48
C LEU A 16 8.27 -19.93 -7.93
N ARG A 17 9.28 -19.34 -7.28
CA ARG A 17 9.90 -18.07 -7.71
C ARG A 17 10.71 -18.22 -9.00
N ALA A 18 11.37 -19.36 -9.20
CA ALA A 18 12.12 -19.64 -10.43
C ALA A 18 11.20 -19.93 -11.62
N ASP A 19 10.03 -20.54 -11.41
CA ASP A 19 9.06 -20.86 -12.46
C ASP A 19 8.16 -19.68 -12.87
N THR A 20 8.03 -18.65 -12.02
CA THR A 20 7.35 -17.39 -12.33
C THR A 20 8.23 -16.37 -13.08
N TYR A 21 9.55 -16.55 -13.04
CA TYR A 21 10.53 -15.63 -13.64
C TYR A 21 10.54 -15.63 -15.18
N PRO A 22 10.44 -16.79 -15.88
CA PRO A 22 10.36 -16.85 -17.33
C PRO A 22 9.17 -16.07 -17.86
N ILE A 23 8.02 -16.16 -17.18
CA ILE A 23 6.78 -15.48 -17.57
C ILE A 23 6.91 -13.97 -17.42
N LYS A 24 7.59 -13.44 -16.38
CA LYS A 24 7.81 -11.99 -16.26
C LYS A 24 8.64 -11.46 -17.42
N GLU A 25 9.65 -12.20 -17.87
CA GLU A 25 10.50 -11.77 -18.99
C GLU A 25 9.79 -11.99 -20.33
N ASP A 26 9.08 -13.11 -20.54
CA ASP A 26 8.26 -13.34 -21.74
C ASP A 26 7.14 -12.30 -21.84
N MET A 27 6.43 -12.02 -20.76
CA MET A 27 5.43 -10.95 -20.69
C MET A 27 6.02 -9.59 -20.99
N LYS A 28 7.21 -9.31 -20.44
CA LYS A 28 7.90 -8.05 -20.66
C LYS A 28 8.40 -7.94 -22.10
N ASN A 29 8.90 -9.00 -22.69
CA ASN A 29 9.33 -9.05 -24.09
C ASN A 29 8.15 -8.92 -25.03
N ILE A 30 7.08 -9.68 -24.80
CA ILE A 30 5.83 -9.59 -25.56
C ILE A 30 5.23 -8.18 -25.45
N THR A 31 5.16 -7.61 -24.23
CA THR A 31 4.64 -6.25 -24.01
C THR A 31 5.55 -5.21 -24.65
N LYS A 32 6.88 -5.40 -24.59
CA LYS A 32 7.88 -4.48 -25.14
C LYS A 32 7.86 -4.49 -26.67
N ASP A 33 7.98 -5.65 -27.31
CA ASP A 33 7.90 -5.79 -28.77
C ASP A 33 6.59 -5.20 -29.28
N PHE A 34 5.53 -5.37 -28.48
CA PHE A 34 4.23 -4.83 -28.77
C PHE A 34 4.15 -3.29 -28.61
N GLU A 35 4.60 -2.75 -27.48
CA GLU A 35 4.68 -1.31 -27.23
C GLU A 35 5.56 -0.62 -28.28
N GLU A 36 6.66 -1.24 -28.70
CA GLU A 36 7.55 -0.72 -29.73
C GLU A 36 6.85 -0.66 -31.11
N GLN A 37 6.17 -1.73 -31.54
CA GLN A 37 5.41 -1.69 -32.80
C GLN A 37 4.24 -0.71 -32.74
N PHE A 38 3.51 -0.70 -31.63
CA PHE A 38 2.41 0.22 -31.44
C PHE A 38 2.92 1.67 -31.43
N ASP A 39 3.97 1.99 -30.69
CA ASP A 39 4.51 3.35 -30.58
C ASP A 39 5.07 3.86 -31.91
N ILE A 40 5.70 3.00 -32.74
CA ILE A 40 6.18 3.40 -34.07
C ILE A 40 4.99 3.83 -34.93
N HIS A 41 3.97 2.98 -35.06
CA HIS A 41 2.79 3.29 -35.85
C HIS A 41 1.94 4.41 -35.23
N PHE A 42 1.90 4.51 -33.91
CA PHE A 42 1.14 5.51 -33.17
C PHE A 42 1.81 6.89 -33.18
N LYS A 43 3.15 6.98 -33.21
CA LYS A 43 3.87 8.25 -33.39
C LYS A 43 3.68 8.80 -34.79
N GLU A 44 3.82 7.94 -35.81
CA GLU A 44 3.48 8.31 -37.19
C GLU A 44 2.03 8.82 -37.26
N PHE A 45 1.09 8.15 -36.59
CA PHE A 45 -0.30 8.59 -36.41
C PHE A 45 -0.43 9.99 -35.77
N ILE A 46 0.25 10.25 -34.64
CA ILE A 46 0.14 11.54 -33.93
C ILE A 46 0.64 12.68 -34.83
N ASP A 47 1.77 12.50 -35.50
CA ASP A 47 2.37 13.53 -36.35
C ASP A 47 1.51 13.82 -37.58
N LEU A 48 0.85 12.80 -38.10
CA LEU A 48 -0.05 12.92 -39.22
C LEU A 48 -1.42 13.55 -38.85
N ARG A 49 -1.86 13.49 -37.60
CA ARG A 49 -3.06 14.20 -37.11
C ARG A 49 -2.86 15.71 -37.03
N LYS A 50 -1.62 16.16 -36.81
CA LYS A 50 -1.29 17.59 -36.66
C LYS A 50 -1.33 18.38 -38.00
N LYS A 51 -1.45 17.70 -39.15
CA LYS A 51 -1.49 18.37 -40.46
C LYS A 51 -2.89 18.90 -40.80
N PRO A 52 -3.07 20.22 -41.02
CA PRO A 52 -4.40 20.87 -41.04
C PRO A 52 -5.22 20.66 -42.32
N LYS A 53 -4.63 20.18 -43.42
CA LYS A 53 -5.36 19.85 -44.66
C LYS A 53 -4.73 18.63 -45.31
N LYS A 54 -5.51 17.57 -45.46
CA LYS A 54 -5.10 16.34 -46.16
C LYS A 54 -5.76 16.33 -47.54
N SER A 55 -4.96 16.18 -48.58
CA SER A 55 -5.41 15.87 -49.94
C SER A 55 -6.21 14.56 -49.95
N LYS A 56 -6.98 14.33 -51.03
CA LYS A 56 -7.75 13.09 -51.21
C LYS A 56 -6.83 11.86 -51.21
N ALA A 57 -5.65 11.96 -51.82
CA ALA A 57 -4.65 10.90 -51.84
C ALA A 57 -4.12 10.58 -50.44
N GLU A 58 -3.80 11.59 -49.65
CA GLU A 58 -3.39 11.41 -48.26
C GLU A 58 -4.49 10.70 -47.46
N LYS A 59 -5.76 11.11 -47.59
CA LYS A 59 -6.89 10.44 -46.91
C LYS A 59 -7.01 8.94 -47.25
N ALA A 60 -6.75 8.55 -48.50
CA ALA A 60 -6.78 7.14 -48.90
C ALA A 60 -5.62 6.34 -48.29
N ASP A 61 -4.39 6.88 -48.33
CA ASP A 61 -3.21 6.30 -47.66
C ASP A 61 -3.44 6.15 -46.14
N TYR A 62 -4.15 7.09 -45.51
CA TYR A 62 -4.54 6.98 -44.10
C TYR A 62 -5.48 5.83 -43.82
N GLU A 63 -6.52 5.68 -44.63
CA GLU A 63 -7.52 4.64 -44.43
C GLU A 63 -6.89 3.26 -44.63
N GLU A 64 -5.99 3.13 -45.61
CA GLU A 64 -5.20 1.92 -45.83
C GLU A 64 -4.31 1.60 -44.61
N LYS A 65 -3.53 2.57 -44.12
CA LYS A 65 -2.69 2.39 -42.91
C LYS A 65 -3.51 2.07 -41.67
N PHE A 66 -4.70 2.67 -41.52
CA PHE A 66 -5.58 2.41 -40.39
C PHE A 66 -6.17 0.99 -40.45
N ASN A 67 -6.58 0.52 -41.63
CA ASN A 67 -7.05 -0.85 -41.81
C ASN A 67 -5.93 -1.86 -41.57
N LYS A 68 -4.71 -1.57 -42.03
CA LYS A 68 -3.54 -2.39 -41.71
C LYS A 68 -3.29 -2.46 -40.19
N LEU A 69 -3.38 -1.33 -39.49
CA LEU A 69 -3.26 -1.30 -38.02
C LEU A 69 -4.36 -2.13 -37.33
N LYS A 70 -5.60 -2.13 -37.84
CA LYS A 70 -6.69 -2.97 -37.31
C LYS A 70 -6.41 -4.47 -37.50
N GLU A 71 -5.86 -4.84 -38.64
CA GLU A 71 -5.47 -6.22 -38.94
C GLU A 71 -4.32 -6.66 -38.02
N GLU A 72 -3.27 -5.85 -37.92
CA GLU A 72 -2.14 -6.07 -37.01
C GLU A 72 -2.59 -6.18 -35.55
N ALA A 73 -3.50 -5.30 -35.11
CA ALA A 73 -4.11 -5.35 -33.78
C ALA A 73 -4.88 -6.65 -33.53
N THR A 74 -5.60 -7.14 -34.54
CA THR A 74 -6.35 -8.40 -34.46
C THR A 74 -5.39 -9.59 -34.35
N ASN A 75 -4.39 -9.64 -35.25
CA ASN A 75 -3.36 -10.68 -35.24
C ASN A 75 -2.55 -10.70 -33.94
N ALA A 76 -2.22 -9.53 -33.39
CA ALA A 76 -1.52 -9.41 -32.12
C ALA A 76 -2.38 -9.91 -30.96
N THR A 77 -3.68 -9.57 -30.93
CA THR A 77 -4.61 -10.07 -29.91
C THR A 77 -4.70 -11.60 -29.94
N GLU A 78 -4.78 -12.20 -31.14
CA GLU A 78 -4.81 -13.65 -31.31
C GLU A 78 -3.51 -14.31 -30.87
N LYS A 79 -2.35 -13.74 -31.19
CA LYS A 79 -1.03 -14.23 -30.73
C LYS A 79 -0.83 -14.12 -29.22
N LEU A 80 -1.41 -13.10 -28.58
CA LEU A 80 -1.36 -12.93 -27.13
C LEU A 80 -2.24 -13.94 -26.39
N GLN A 81 -3.33 -14.38 -27.01
CA GLN A 81 -4.35 -15.18 -26.34
C GLN A 81 -3.82 -16.45 -25.66
N PRO A 82 -2.91 -17.26 -26.28
CA PRO A 82 -2.31 -18.41 -25.59
C PRO A 82 -1.44 -18.01 -24.39
N THR A 83 -0.72 -16.90 -24.46
CA THR A 83 0.10 -16.38 -23.36
C THR A 83 -0.79 -15.93 -22.20
N ILE A 84 -1.86 -15.20 -22.52
CA ILE A 84 -2.88 -14.80 -21.55
C ILE A 84 -3.45 -16.06 -20.90
N GLN A 85 -3.94 -17.02 -21.69
CA GLN A 85 -4.47 -18.29 -21.18
C GLN A 85 -3.48 -19.06 -20.30
N SER A 86 -2.19 -19.06 -20.65
CA SER A 86 -1.14 -19.72 -19.85
C SER A 86 -0.89 -18.99 -18.52
N CYS A 87 -0.83 -17.66 -18.53
CA CYS A 87 -0.74 -16.86 -17.30
C CYS A 87 -1.96 -17.09 -16.41
N MET A 88 -3.15 -17.09 -16.99
CA MET A 88 -4.42 -17.36 -16.31
C MET A 88 -4.43 -18.76 -15.70
N HIS A 89 -4.00 -19.77 -16.47
CA HIS A 89 -3.89 -21.14 -16.01
C HIS A 89 -2.92 -21.27 -14.83
N PHE A 90 -1.75 -20.62 -14.90
CA PHE A 90 -0.79 -20.60 -13.81
C PHE A 90 -1.39 -19.99 -12.54
N TYR A 91 -2.08 -18.85 -12.62
CA TYR A 91 -2.73 -18.29 -11.43
C TYR A 91 -3.80 -19.22 -10.84
N ARG A 92 -4.42 -20.07 -11.66
CA ARG A 92 -5.35 -21.11 -11.18
C ARG A 92 -4.61 -22.29 -10.53
N THR A 93 -3.50 -22.74 -11.12
CA THR A 93 -2.85 -24.04 -10.76
C THR A 93 -1.63 -23.91 -9.86
N ALA A 94 -0.87 -22.83 -9.94
CA ALA A 94 0.32 -22.59 -9.14
C ALA A 94 0.02 -22.06 -7.73
N GLY A 95 -1.25 -21.76 -7.44
CA GLY A 95 -1.72 -21.74 -6.06
C GLY A 95 -1.54 -23.13 -5.49
N GLY A 96 -0.49 -23.34 -4.70
CA GLY A 96 -0.37 -24.47 -3.79
C GLY A 96 -1.51 -24.46 -2.75
N PRO A 97 -1.29 -24.91 -1.50
CA PRO A 97 -2.34 -24.98 -0.47
C PRO A 97 -3.14 -23.68 -0.18
N GLY A 98 -2.74 -22.53 -0.74
CA GLY A 98 -3.49 -21.27 -0.79
C GLY A 98 -4.14 -21.01 -2.14
N HIS A 99 -4.92 -21.96 -2.67
CA HIS A 99 -5.89 -21.65 -3.71
C HIS A 99 -6.72 -20.47 -3.24
N PHE A 100 -6.78 -19.43 -4.07
CA PHE A 100 -7.73 -18.34 -3.96
C PHE A 100 -9.14 -18.91 -4.22
N HIS A 101 -9.65 -19.69 -3.25
CA HIS A 101 -11.01 -20.23 -3.25
C HIS A 101 -11.95 -19.11 -2.83
N LEU A 102 -12.07 -18.11 -3.69
CA LEU A 102 -13.31 -17.37 -3.76
C LEU A 102 -14.26 -18.23 -4.55
N ASP A 103 -15.44 -18.49 -3.98
CA ASP A 103 -16.52 -19.15 -4.70
C ASP A 103 -16.71 -18.46 -6.06
N LYS A 104 -16.87 -19.29 -7.10
CA LYS A 104 -16.72 -18.88 -8.51
C LYS A 104 -17.53 -17.62 -8.85
N GLU A 105 -18.72 -17.53 -8.29
CA GLU A 105 -19.49 -16.30 -8.19
C GLU A 105 -20.31 -16.42 -6.90
N PHE A 106 -20.28 -15.39 -6.06
CA PHE A 106 -21.17 -15.29 -4.90
C PHE A 106 -21.95 -13.99 -5.00
N ILE A 107 -23.27 -14.10 -4.96
CA ILE A 107 -24.16 -12.96 -4.88
C ILE A 107 -24.76 -13.00 -3.48
N LYS A 108 -24.32 -12.08 -2.63
CA LYS A 108 -24.77 -12.01 -1.24
C LYS A 108 -26.18 -11.43 -1.17
N ASN A 109 -26.43 -10.35 -1.93
CA ASN A 109 -27.67 -9.58 -1.90
C ASN A 109 -28.04 -9.08 -3.31
N MET A 110 -28.75 -9.90 -4.09
CA MET A 110 -29.30 -9.51 -5.42
C MET A 110 -30.28 -8.34 -5.31
N GLU A 111 -30.98 -8.22 -4.18
CA GLU A 111 -32.07 -7.28 -3.97
C GLU A 111 -31.58 -5.83 -3.94
N LEU A 112 -30.45 -5.57 -3.28
CA LEU A 112 -29.74 -4.28 -3.33
C LEU A 112 -29.35 -3.90 -4.76
N THR A 113 -29.02 -4.88 -5.61
CA THR A 113 -28.67 -4.65 -7.02
C THR A 113 -29.89 -4.34 -7.89
N LYS A 114 -31.09 -4.69 -7.44
CA LYS A 114 -32.34 -4.37 -8.14
C LYS A 114 -32.90 -3.01 -7.72
N GLN A 115 -32.75 -2.62 -6.46
CA GLN A 115 -33.26 -1.35 -5.94
C GLN A 115 -32.73 -0.11 -6.68
N GLN A 116 -31.47 -0.12 -7.13
CA GLN A 116 -30.91 0.98 -7.96
C GLN A 116 -31.61 1.13 -9.33
N LEU A 117 -32.40 0.14 -9.76
CA LEU A 117 -32.97 0.04 -11.10
C LEU A 117 -34.49 -0.06 -11.12
N ASP A 118 -35.14 -0.42 -10.01
CA ASP A 118 -36.59 -0.59 -9.95
C ASP A 118 -37.33 0.72 -9.65
N ASP A 119 -36.62 1.87 -9.61
CA ASP A 119 -37.28 3.17 -9.65
C ASP A 119 -37.89 3.37 -11.05
N ASP A 120 -39.16 3.00 -11.16
CA ASP A 120 -40.05 3.11 -12.33
C ASP A 120 -40.40 4.56 -12.67
N THR A 121 -39.85 5.55 -11.96
CA THR A 121 -40.14 6.98 -12.17
C THR A 121 -39.64 7.53 -13.50
N CYS A 122 -38.66 6.89 -14.14
CA CYS A 122 -38.17 7.30 -15.45
C CYS A 122 -38.73 6.41 -16.57
N GLU A 123 -39.56 6.99 -17.45
CA GLU A 123 -40.09 6.29 -18.63
C GLU A 123 -39.03 6.06 -19.73
N ASP A 124 -37.95 6.88 -19.77
CA ASP A 124 -36.86 6.77 -20.75
C ASP A 124 -35.51 6.40 -20.09
N ASN A 125 -34.81 5.46 -20.73
CA ASN A 125 -33.45 5.07 -20.37
C ASN A 125 -32.43 6.22 -20.47
N ALA A 126 -32.67 7.24 -21.30
CA ALA A 126 -31.78 8.40 -21.37
C ALA A 126 -31.88 9.25 -20.09
N GLU A 127 -33.11 9.55 -19.66
CA GLU A 127 -33.41 10.27 -18.42
C GLU A 127 -32.88 9.50 -17.20
N LYS A 128 -33.16 8.19 -17.15
CA LYS A 128 -32.64 7.29 -16.09
C LYS A 128 -31.12 7.28 -16.04
N ALA A 129 -30.44 7.23 -17.19
CA ALA A 129 -28.98 7.30 -17.24
C ALA A 129 -28.43 8.66 -16.77
N GLY A 130 -29.11 9.76 -17.09
CA GLY A 130 -28.76 11.10 -16.63
C GLY A 130 -28.86 11.22 -15.12
N TRP A 131 -30.02 10.86 -14.57
CA TRP A 131 -30.27 10.87 -13.12
C TRP A 131 -29.27 9.99 -12.34
N LEU A 132 -29.02 8.77 -12.81
CA LEU A 132 -28.03 7.90 -12.17
C LEU A 132 -26.60 8.49 -12.22
N ILE A 133 -26.26 9.30 -13.22
CA ILE A 133 -24.94 9.94 -13.26
C ILE A 133 -24.85 11.07 -12.25
N GLU A 134 -25.90 11.89 -12.11
CA GLU A 134 -25.99 12.94 -11.09
C GLU A 134 -25.86 12.32 -9.69
N MET A 135 -26.58 11.24 -9.42
CA MET A 135 -26.41 10.48 -8.17
C MET A 135 -24.97 9.96 -8.01
N GLY A 136 -24.35 9.48 -9.08
CA GLY A 136 -22.96 9.03 -9.06
C GLY A 136 -21.95 10.13 -8.70
N GLU A 137 -22.23 11.39 -9.01
CA GLU A 137 -21.43 12.55 -8.57
C GLU A 137 -21.53 12.73 -7.06
N GLU A 138 -22.73 12.63 -6.49
CA GLU A 138 -22.95 12.77 -5.05
C GLU A 138 -22.29 11.67 -4.21
N PHE A 139 -22.28 10.43 -4.72
CA PHE A 139 -21.66 9.29 -4.04
C PHE A 139 -20.17 9.12 -4.34
N GLU A 140 -19.58 9.96 -5.19
CA GLU A 140 -18.19 9.79 -5.61
C GLU A 140 -17.21 9.86 -4.43
N SER A 141 -17.31 10.90 -3.58
CA SER A 141 -16.43 11.03 -2.40
C SER A 141 -16.64 9.90 -1.40
N LYS A 142 -17.89 9.51 -1.14
CA LYS A 142 -18.25 8.42 -0.20
C LYS A 142 -17.68 7.07 -0.64
N PHE A 143 -17.52 6.87 -1.94
CA PHE A 143 -16.84 5.71 -2.49
C PHE A 143 -15.32 5.85 -2.46
N GLN A 144 -14.78 7.02 -2.84
CA GLN A 144 -13.35 7.23 -2.98
C GLN A 144 -12.63 7.21 -1.62
N GLU A 145 -13.15 7.92 -0.61
CA GLU A 145 -12.48 8.13 0.67
C GLU A 145 -12.12 6.81 1.39
N PRO A 146 -13.04 5.84 1.58
CA PRO A 146 -12.68 4.64 2.32
C PRO A 146 -11.81 3.68 1.50
N ILE A 147 -11.88 3.74 0.17
CA ILE A 147 -10.96 3.02 -0.71
C ILE A 147 -9.55 3.62 -0.63
N GLU A 148 -9.43 4.94 -0.61
CA GLU A 148 -8.13 5.60 -0.41
C GLU A 148 -7.55 5.31 0.97
N GLU A 149 -8.39 5.31 2.01
CA GLU A 149 -8.00 4.92 3.36
C GLU A 149 -7.49 3.48 3.41
N LEU A 150 -8.22 2.52 2.82
CA LEU A 150 -7.74 1.15 2.68
C LEU A 150 -6.37 1.10 1.99
N VAL A 151 -6.21 1.82 0.88
CA VAL A 151 -4.95 1.80 0.14
C VAL A 151 -3.82 2.43 0.97
N LYS A 152 -4.09 3.49 1.74
CA LYS A 152 -3.12 4.08 2.68
C LYS A 152 -2.73 3.08 3.77
N CYS A 153 -3.68 2.38 4.39
CA CYS A 153 -3.41 1.36 5.40
C CYS A 153 -2.59 0.20 4.81
N LEU A 154 -2.95 -0.28 3.62
CA LEU A 154 -2.22 -1.35 2.95
C LEU A 154 -0.79 -0.94 2.58
N ASN A 155 -0.57 0.32 2.16
CA ASN A 155 0.75 0.85 1.78
C ASN A 155 1.57 1.40 2.96
N ASN A 156 1.06 1.38 4.19
CA ASN A 156 1.82 1.94 5.31
C ASN A 156 3.08 1.07 5.57
N PRO A 157 4.31 1.63 5.54
CA PRO A 157 5.56 0.87 5.65
C PRO A 157 5.77 0.12 6.96
N GLY A 158 5.06 0.53 8.03
CA GLY A 158 5.06 -0.15 9.32
C GLY A 158 4.09 -1.34 9.40
N SER A 159 3.22 -1.48 8.40
CA SER A 159 2.18 -2.51 8.40
C SER A 159 2.74 -3.81 7.87
N ASN A 160 2.75 -4.83 8.70
CA ASN A 160 2.86 -6.21 8.21
C ASN A 160 1.44 -6.75 7.96
N TYR A 161 1.32 -7.91 7.32
CA TYR A 161 0.01 -8.57 7.13
C TYR A 161 -0.80 -8.60 8.43
N GLU A 162 -0.13 -8.82 9.56
CA GLU A 162 -0.75 -9.00 10.88
C GLU A 162 -1.37 -7.70 11.41
N SER A 163 -0.69 -6.58 11.29
CA SER A 163 -1.23 -5.30 11.75
C SER A 163 -2.44 -4.88 10.93
N VAL A 164 -2.38 -4.99 9.60
CA VAL A 164 -3.52 -4.65 8.72
C VAL A 164 -4.68 -5.62 8.98
N ALA A 165 -4.38 -6.92 9.06
CA ALA A 165 -5.40 -7.90 9.36
C ALA A 165 -6.09 -7.60 10.71
N LEU A 166 -5.32 -7.32 11.76
CA LEU A 166 -5.86 -6.98 13.08
C LEU A 166 -6.69 -5.70 13.07
N GLU A 167 -6.26 -4.68 12.34
CA GLU A 167 -6.99 -3.40 12.15
C GLU A 167 -8.39 -3.65 11.57
N TYR A 168 -8.49 -4.55 10.59
CA TYR A 168 -9.77 -4.95 9.99
C TYR A 168 -10.44 -6.16 10.68
N GLY A 169 -9.96 -6.57 11.86
CA GLY A 169 -10.53 -7.68 12.63
C GLY A 169 -10.41 -9.06 11.96
N LEU A 170 -9.45 -9.23 11.05
CA LEU A 170 -9.08 -10.48 10.41
C LEU A 170 -8.08 -11.25 11.29
N SER A 171 -8.34 -12.54 11.49
CA SER A 171 -7.44 -13.43 12.23
C SER A 171 -6.45 -14.11 11.28
N LEU A 172 -5.13 -13.95 11.52
CA LEU A 172 -4.07 -14.56 10.72
C LEU A 172 -3.56 -15.91 11.23
N THR A 173 -4.03 -16.39 12.39
CA THR A 173 -3.50 -17.64 12.97
C THR A 173 -4.24 -18.87 12.47
N ALA A 174 -3.47 -19.94 12.19
CA ALA A 174 -3.99 -21.23 11.83
C ALA A 174 -4.68 -21.99 12.97
N GLY A 175 -6.00 -21.81 13.07
CA GLY A 175 -6.94 -22.62 13.86
C GLY A 175 -6.91 -22.39 15.37
N PRO A 176 -7.74 -23.15 16.10
CA PRO A 176 -9.18 -22.94 16.27
C PRO A 176 -9.51 -21.82 17.30
N ALA A 177 -10.77 -21.38 17.24
CA ALA A 177 -11.53 -20.53 18.16
C ALA A 177 -10.88 -20.09 19.48
N LYS A 178 -10.99 -18.78 19.76
CA LYS A 178 -10.95 -18.26 21.12
C LYS A 178 -12.26 -18.67 21.81
N LEU A 179 -12.17 -19.50 22.85
CA LEU A 179 -13.30 -19.86 23.71
C LEU A 179 -13.76 -18.64 24.53
N GLU A 180 -15.01 -18.23 24.37
CA GLU A 180 -15.79 -17.66 25.47
C GLU A 180 -16.89 -18.65 25.83
N VAL A 181 -17.21 -18.78 27.12
CA VAL A 181 -18.23 -19.71 27.61
C VAL A 181 -19.56 -18.96 27.58
N ASP A 182 -20.57 -19.46 26.87
CA ASP A 182 -21.92 -18.90 26.95
C ASP A 182 -22.58 -19.29 28.27
N SER A 183 -23.15 -18.28 28.89
CA SER A 183 -23.99 -18.27 30.08
C SER A 183 -25.15 -19.26 30.07
N THR A 184 -25.63 -19.73 28.91
CA THR A 184 -26.84 -20.58 28.82
C THR A 184 -26.56 -22.08 28.95
N VAL A 185 -25.37 -22.57 28.60
CA VAL A 185 -25.00 -23.99 28.90
C VAL A 185 -24.49 -24.16 30.34
N LEU A 186 -24.25 -23.05 31.02
CA LEU A 186 -24.08 -22.96 32.47
C LEU A 186 -25.41 -22.97 33.23
N GLU A 187 -26.54 -23.36 32.62
CA GLU A 187 -27.85 -23.33 33.28
C GLU A 187 -28.04 -24.40 34.38
N LYS A 188 -27.13 -25.36 34.59
CA LYS A 188 -27.44 -26.55 35.44
C LYS A 188 -26.46 -27.00 36.51
N SER A 189 -25.28 -26.42 36.70
CA SER A 189 -24.39 -26.97 37.75
C SER A 189 -23.61 -26.01 38.64
N THR A 190 -23.35 -24.75 38.31
CA THR A 190 -22.85 -23.75 39.29
C THR A 190 -22.97 -22.34 38.71
N GLN A 191 -23.86 -21.52 39.29
CA GLN A 191 -24.10 -20.13 38.90
C GLN A 191 -22.91 -19.19 39.22
N LYS A 192 -21.75 -19.37 38.60
CA LYS A 192 -20.61 -18.47 38.80
C LYS A 192 -19.94 -18.12 37.47
N GLN A 193 -19.84 -16.83 37.19
CA GLN A 193 -19.07 -16.29 36.07
C GLN A 193 -17.58 -16.26 36.45
N GLY A 194 -16.66 -16.59 35.52
CA GLY A 194 -15.24 -16.62 35.83
C GLY A 194 -14.32 -16.49 34.61
N ARG A 195 -13.07 -16.10 34.87
CA ARG A 195 -12.01 -15.94 33.87
C ARG A 195 -11.11 -17.17 33.84
N VAL A 196 -10.81 -17.69 32.65
CA VAL A 196 -9.83 -18.78 32.47
C VAL A 196 -8.41 -18.22 32.62
N LEU A 197 -7.63 -18.79 33.54
CA LEU A 197 -6.26 -18.37 33.84
C LEU A 197 -5.19 -19.26 33.19
N LYS A 198 -5.40 -20.58 33.07
CA LYS A 198 -4.41 -21.52 32.52
C LYS A 198 -5.06 -22.79 31.97
N ARG A 199 -4.50 -23.43 30.94
CA ARG A 199 -4.94 -24.75 30.44
C ARG A 199 -3.80 -25.76 30.49
N GLU A 200 -4.07 -26.95 31.00
CA GLU A 200 -3.16 -28.10 31.02
C GLU A 200 -3.92 -29.35 30.56
N GLY A 201 -3.71 -29.75 29.30
CA GLY A 201 -4.42 -30.88 28.68
C GLY A 201 -5.94 -30.68 28.62
N GLN A 202 -6.69 -31.60 29.22
CA GLN A 202 -8.15 -31.57 29.34
C GLN A 202 -8.64 -30.79 30.57
N ARG A 203 -7.78 -30.00 31.24
CA ARG A 203 -8.17 -29.21 32.41
C ARG A 203 -7.92 -27.72 32.18
N VAL A 204 -8.85 -26.90 32.66
CA VAL A 204 -8.76 -25.42 32.63
C VAL A 204 -8.82 -24.87 34.05
N ARG A 205 -7.93 -23.95 34.39
CA ARG A 205 -7.89 -23.24 35.66
C ARG A 205 -8.73 -21.97 35.53
N VAL A 206 -9.80 -21.83 36.30
CA VAL A 206 -10.78 -20.75 36.23
C VAL A 206 -10.82 -20.00 37.57
N GLN A 207 -10.83 -18.67 37.54
CA GLN A 207 -11.05 -17.83 38.72
C GLN A 207 -12.41 -17.15 38.57
N TYR A 208 -13.32 -17.41 39.52
CA TYR A 208 -14.67 -16.87 39.47
C TYR A 208 -14.74 -15.43 40.00
N ASN A 209 -15.62 -14.62 39.43
CA ASN A 209 -15.82 -13.23 39.82
C ASN A 209 -16.41 -13.19 41.24
N GLY A 210 -15.75 -12.47 42.15
CA GLY A 210 -16.18 -12.33 43.55
C GLY A 210 -15.52 -13.28 44.56
N GLU A 211 -14.62 -14.17 44.13
CA GLU A 211 -13.79 -14.98 45.03
C GLU A 211 -12.34 -14.48 45.00
N GLU A 212 -11.84 -14.02 46.15
CA GLU A 212 -10.59 -13.26 46.14
C GLU A 212 -9.31 -14.09 45.90
N GLU A 213 -9.21 -15.40 46.22
CA GLU A 213 -7.84 -15.96 46.30
C GLU A 213 -7.53 -17.35 45.71
N THR A 214 -8.46 -18.19 45.24
CA THR A 214 -8.06 -19.53 44.72
C THR A 214 -8.73 -19.94 43.40
N PRO A 215 -7.99 -19.97 42.28
CA PRO A 215 -8.49 -20.48 41.02
C PRO A 215 -8.64 -22.02 41.02
N HIS A 216 -9.74 -22.52 40.48
CA HIS A 216 -10.11 -23.94 40.45
C HIS A 216 -9.81 -24.61 39.11
N TRP A 217 -9.45 -25.90 39.12
CA TRP A 217 -9.27 -26.68 37.89
C TRP A 217 -10.55 -27.43 37.52
N VAL A 218 -11.04 -27.20 36.31
CA VAL A 218 -12.25 -27.81 35.73
C VAL A 218 -11.86 -28.70 34.55
N GLU A 219 -12.41 -29.92 34.48
CA GLU A 219 -12.22 -30.82 33.33
C GLU A 219 -13.15 -30.44 32.17
N ILE A 220 -12.61 -30.47 30.94
CA ILE A 220 -13.26 -30.03 29.69
C ILE A 220 -14.40 -30.98 29.26
N ASN A 221 -14.65 -32.07 29.98
CA ASN A 221 -15.68 -33.06 29.63
C ASN A 221 -17.13 -32.54 29.80
N ASN A 222 -17.34 -31.37 30.44
CA ASN A 222 -18.65 -30.82 30.80
C ASN A 222 -18.88 -29.35 30.37
N ILE A 223 -18.12 -28.84 29.39
CA ILE A 223 -18.28 -27.45 28.91
C ILE A 223 -18.70 -27.50 27.42
N GLU A 224 -19.93 -27.10 27.10
CA GLU A 224 -20.26 -26.73 25.71
C GLU A 224 -19.74 -25.32 25.42
N LEU A 225 -19.10 -25.20 24.27
CA LEU A 225 -18.39 -24.01 23.82
C LEU A 225 -19.31 -23.16 22.96
N VAL A 226 -19.34 -21.86 23.18
CA VAL A 226 -20.09 -20.95 22.30
C VAL A 226 -19.16 -19.93 21.67
N ASP A 227 -19.30 -19.82 20.37
CA ASP A 227 -18.38 -19.15 19.47
C ASP A 227 -18.86 -17.71 19.21
N ARG A 228 -18.02 -16.72 19.52
CA ARG A 228 -18.19 -15.35 19.03
C ARG A 228 -16.96 -14.91 18.23
N GLY A 229 -16.79 -15.50 17.05
CA GLY A 229 -15.92 -14.99 16.01
C GLY A 229 -16.12 -15.71 14.68
N PHE A 230 -16.97 -15.15 13.82
CA PHE A 230 -17.32 -15.72 12.52
C PHE A 230 -16.09 -15.93 11.60
N CYS A 231 -15.65 -17.18 11.51
CA CYS A 231 -14.80 -17.68 10.44
C CYS A 231 -15.67 -18.60 9.56
N PRO A 232 -15.89 -18.29 8.27
CA PRO A 232 -16.41 -19.30 7.36
C PRO A 232 -15.41 -20.47 7.31
N PRO A 233 -15.85 -21.71 6.98
CA PRO A 233 -14.96 -22.85 6.82
C PRO A 233 -14.07 -22.63 5.59
N GLY A 234 -12.97 -21.94 5.78
CA GLY A 234 -11.98 -21.61 4.77
C GLY A 234 -10.62 -21.48 5.46
N ARG A 235 -9.59 -22.07 4.86
CA ARG A 235 -8.28 -22.29 5.47
C ARG A 235 -7.72 -21.02 6.12
N PRO A 236 -7.05 -21.13 7.28
CA PRO A 236 -6.39 -19.99 7.87
C PRO A 236 -5.33 -19.42 6.92
N MET A 237 -5.23 -18.10 6.89
CA MET A 237 -4.21 -17.40 6.11
C MET A 237 -2.82 -17.65 6.73
N LEU A 238 -2.07 -18.59 6.16
CA LEU A 238 -0.70 -18.90 6.57
C LEU A 238 0.27 -17.82 6.05
N TYR A 239 0.21 -16.60 6.60
CA TYR A 239 1.07 -15.47 6.18
C TYR A 239 2.19 -15.11 7.15
N ARG A 240 2.39 -15.92 8.20
CA ARG A 240 3.39 -15.62 9.21
C ARG A 240 4.80 -15.68 8.60
N ASN A 241 5.48 -14.54 8.56
CA ASN A 241 6.86 -14.32 8.07
C ASN A 241 7.06 -14.30 6.53
N ASP A 242 5.99 -14.14 5.75
CA ASP A 242 6.16 -13.96 4.30
C ASP A 242 6.58 -12.53 3.94
N THR A 243 7.61 -12.41 3.10
CA THR A 243 8.04 -11.13 2.53
C THR A 243 7.23 -10.82 1.27
N PHE A 244 6.65 -9.62 1.18
CA PHE A 244 5.94 -9.15 0.00
C PHE A 244 6.84 -9.18 -1.25
N VAL A 245 6.24 -9.51 -2.40
CA VAL A 245 6.85 -9.20 -3.70
C VAL A 245 6.59 -7.73 -4.02
N LEU A 246 7.55 -6.86 -3.71
CA LEU A 246 7.43 -5.41 -3.92
C LEU A 246 7.90 -4.96 -5.31
N ASP A 247 7.31 -3.88 -5.83
CA ASP A 247 7.85 -3.17 -6.99
C ASP A 247 9.20 -2.57 -6.62
N LYS A 248 10.29 -3.01 -7.28
CA LYS A 248 11.63 -2.46 -7.04
C LYS A 248 11.72 -0.95 -7.22
N LYS A 249 10.85 -0.36 -8.07
CA LYS A 249 10.84 1.08 -8.32
C LYS A 249 10.05 1.87 -7.27
N ASN A 250 9.11 1.22 -6.60
CA ASN A 250 8.21 1.83 -5.62
C ASN A 250 7.91 0.80 -4.51
N PRO A 251 8.91 0.44 -3.68
CA PRO A 251 8.76 -0.63 -2.71
C PRO A 251 7.68 -0.33 -1.66
N ASP A 252 7.37 0.95 -1.44
CA ASP A 252 6.37 1.39 -0.47
C ASP A 252 4.92 1.28 -0.98
N ASN A 253 4.71 0.92 -2.25
CA ASN A 253 3.38 0.81 -2.86
C ASN A 253 3.07 -0.65 -3.21
N VAL A 254 2.52 -1.38 -2.24
CA VAL A 254 2.00 -2.75 -2.44
C VAL A 254 0.69 -2.78 -3.22
N VAL A 255 -0.10 -1.71 -3.11
CA VAL A 255 -1.38 -1.53 -3.82
C VAL A 255 -1.40 -0.16 -4.47
N ARG A 256 -1.78 -0.13 -5.76
CA ARG A 256 -2.13 1.12 -6.45
C ARG A 256 -3.63 1.12 -6.72
N HIS A 257 -4.24 2.30 -6.74
CA HIS A 257 -5.62 2.45 -7.17
C HIS A 257 -5.73 3.45 -8.30
N LYS A 258 -6.80 3.32 -9.08
CA LYS A 258 -7.20 4.29 -10.09
C LYS A 258 -8.72 4.34 -10.17
N PHE A 259 -9.29 5.47 -9.76
CA PHE A 259 -10.70 5.74 -10.01
C PHE A 259 -10.92 5.98 -11.51
N GLY A 260 -11.90 5.29 -12.05
CA GLY A 260 -12.38 5.55 -13.40
C GLY A 260 -13.22 6.82 -13.39
N PRO A 261 -13.23 7.60 -14.49
CA PRO A 261 -14.18 8.70 -14.59
C PRO A 261 -15.61 8.15 -14.52
N LEU A 262 -16.54 8.97 -14.05
CA LEU A 262 -17.97 8.67 -14.14
C LEU A 262 -18.34 8.18 -15.53
N LYS A 263 -19.33 7.30 -15.55
CA LYS A 263 -19.83 6.78 -16.80
C LYS A 263 -20.50 7.89 -17.58
N ASP A 264 -20.18 7.96 -18.87
CA ASP A 264 -20.84 8.87 -19.81
C ASP A 264 -22.31 8.48 -20.03
N ALA A 265 -23.22 9.46 -20.05
CA ALA A 265 -24.67 9.27 -20.18
C ALA A 265 -25.08 8.46 -21.41
N LYS A 266 -24.42 8.68 -22.56
CA LYS A 266 -24.68 7.90 -23.77
C LYS A 266 -24.29 6.44 -23.57
N ARG A 267 -23.17 6.16 -22.89
CA ARG A 267 -22.78 4.78 -22.54
C ARG A 267 -23.66 4.17 -21.46
N GLY A 268 -24.18 4.99 -20.54
CA GLY A 268 -25.18 4.62 -19.54
C GLY A 268 -26.45 4.11 -20.22
N LYS A 269 -27.05 4.97 -21.06
CA LYS A 269 -28.23 4.64 -21.88
C LYS A 269 -28.02 3.37 -22.70
N GLN A 270 -26.89 3.24 -23.41
CA GLN A 270 -26.61 2.04 -24.21
C GLN A 270 -26.59 0.74 -23.40
N LYS A 271 -26.16 0.79 -22.12
CA LYS A 271 -26.21 -0.39 -21.25
C LYS A 271 -27.64 -0.68 -20.82
N LEU A 272 -28.41 0.34 -20.44
CA LEU A 272 -29.82 0.20 -20.07
C LEU A 272 -30.67 -0.33 -21.23
N ASP A 273 -30.48 0.22 -22.43
CA ASP A 273 -31.13 -0.25 -23.67
C ASP A 273 -30.83 -1.73 -23.97
N ALA A 274 -29.67 -2.22 -23.53
CA ALA A 274 -29.26 -3.62 -23.65
C ALA A 274 -29.76 -4.50 -22.47
N GLY A 275 -30.63 -3.99 -21.61
CA GLY A 275 -31.14 -4.67 -20.42
C GLY A 275 -30.08 -4.90 -19.34
N LYS A 276 -28.98 -4.14 -19.34
CA LYS A 276 -27.88 -4.29 -18.37
C LYS A 276 -27.98 -3.27 -17.25
N GLN A 277 -27.58 -3.71 -16.07
CA GLN A 277 -27.46 -2.88 -14.87
C GLN A 277 -26.29 -1.89 -14.98
N LEU A 278 -26.44 -0.71 -14.38
CA LEU A 278 -25.44 0.36 -14.31
C LEU A 278 -24.67 0.37 -12.98
N THR A 279 -24.03 -0.75 -12.67
CA THR A 279 -23.26 -0.94 -11.41
C THR A 279 -21.84 -0.36 -11.44
N ASP A 280 -21.43 0.22 -12.56
CA ASP A 280 -20.07 0.70 -12.82
C ASP A 280 -20.03 2.19 -13.23
N ILE A 281 -20.95 2.97 -12.64
CA ILE A 281 -20.95 4.44 -12.74
C ILE A 281 -19.71 4.97 -12.01
N ASN A 282 -19.66 4.78 -10.69
CA ASN A 282 -18.44 4.90 -9.91
C ASN A 282 -17.69 3.57 -9.95
N ARG A 283 -16.40 3.63 -10.23
CA ARG A 283 -15.57 2.43 -10.30
C ARG A 283 -14.12 2.69 -9.95
N VAL A 284 -13.51 1.73 -9.28
CA VAL A 284 -12.08 1.73 -8.96
C VAL A 284 -11.41 0.48 -9.51
N THR A 285 -10.19 0.66 -10.00
CA THR A 285 -9.28 -0.45 -10.27
C THR A 285 -8.19 -0.46 -9.20
N LEU A 286 -8.11 -1.55 -8.44
CA LEU A 286 -7.02 -1.83 -7.51
C LEU A 286 -6.00 -2.75 -8.22
N GLU A 287 -4.73 -2.37 -8.13
CA GLU A 287 -3.60 -3.05 -8.76
C GLU A 287 -2.63 -3.54 -7.69
N PHE A 288 -2.32 -4.82 -7.71
CA PHE A 288 -1.49 -5.50 -6.73
C PHE A 288 -0.25 -6.12 -7.38
N GLU A 289 0.89 -6.05 -6.72
CA GLU A 289 2.09 -6.81 -7.13
C GLU A 289 2.05 -8.26 -6.62
N ASP A 290 1.44 -8.46 -5.46
CA ASP A 290 1.41 -9.73 -4.73
C ASP A 290 -0.03 -10.24 -4.61
N PRO A 291 -0.32 -11.49 -5.04
CA PRO A 291 -1.65 -12.09 -4.88
C PRO A 291 -2.11 -12.17 -3.43
N LYS A 292 -1.21 -12.30 -2.46
CA LYS A 292 -1.60 -12.35 -1.04
C LYS A 292 -2.12 -10.99 -0.55
N MET A 293 -1.56 -9.89 -1.06
CA MET A 293 -2.07 -8.53 -0.78
C MET A 293 -3.44 -8.30 -1.40
N LEU A 294 -3.66 -8.87 -2.58
CA LEU A 294 -4.96 -8.87 -3.22
C LEU A 294 -5.99 -9.62 -2.36
N GLU A 295 -5.63 -10.75 -1.73
CA GLU A 295 -6.52 -11.44 -0.78
C GLU A 295 -6.84 -10.61 0.44
N LEU A 296 -5.80 -10.04 1.07
CA LEU A 296 -5.97 -9.22 2.26
C LEU A 296 -6.93 -8.07 1.98
N ALA A 297 -6.71 -7.32 0.90
CA ALA A 297 -7.58 -6.23 0.50
C ALA A 297 -9.02 -6.70 0.24
N TYR A 298 -9.20 -7.86 -0.42
CA TYR A 298 -10.52 -8.44 -0.65
C TYR A 298 -11.21 -8.72 0.69
N ARG A 299 -10.50 -9.29 1.67
CA ARG A 299 -11.06 -9.60 3.00
C ARG A 299 -11.38 -8.33 3.80
N CYS A 300 -10.58 -7.28 3.67
CA CYS A 300 -10.87 -5.98 4.30
C CYS A 300 -12.18 -5.39 3.74
N ILE A 301 -12.36 -5.44 2.41
CA ILE A 301 -13.61 -5.01 1.74
C ILE A 301 -14.78 -5.94 2.15
N GLU A 302 -14.53 -7.26 2.10
CA GLU A 302 -15.19 -8.38 2.80
C GLU A 302 -16.00 -7.96 4.03
N LYS A 303 -15.23 -7.46 5.00
CA LYS A 303 -15.68 -7.22 6.38
C LYS A 303 -16.33 -5.86 6.58
N GLY A 304 -16.45 -5.05 5.52
CA GLY A 304 -16.87 -3.65 5.60
C GLY A 304 -15.69 -2.81 6.09
N LEU A 305 -15.13 -1.99 5.20
CA LEU A 305 -14.03 -1.10 5.53
C LEU A 305 -14.43 -0.17 6.68
N CYS A 306 -13.71 -0.33 7.81
CA CYS A 306 -13.77 0.43 9.05
C CYS A 306 -14.97 0.19 10.00
N LYS A 307 -14.60 -0.14 11.25
CA LYS A 307 -15.48 -0.21 12.43
C LYS A 307 -15.62 1.12 13.15
N GLU A 308 -14.97 2.18 12.69
CA GLU A 308 -15.09 3.48 13.33
C GLU A 308 -16.53 3.99 13.18
N VAL A 309 -17.07 4.48 14.28
CA VAL A 309 -18.43 5.04 14.35
C VAL A 309 -18.46 6.26 13.44
N GLY A 310 -19.03 6.12 12.24
CA GLY A 310 -19.15 7.20 11.25
C GLY A 310 -18.50 6.92 9.89
N SER A 311 -17.73 5.84 9.72
CA SER A 311 -17.22 5.45 8.39
C SER A 311 -18.36 4.91 7.51
N PRO A 312 -18.33 5.15 6.18
CA PRO A 312 -19.30 4.59 5.25
C PRO A 312 -19.28 3.06 5.34
N LYS A 313 -20.43 2.46 5.66
CA LYS A 313 -20.56 1.00 5.65
C LYS A 313 -20.54 0.53 4.21
N PHE A 314 -19.59 -0.36 3.90
CA PHE A 314 -19.58 -1.11 2.66
C PHE A 314 -20.17 -2.49 2.85
N GLU A 315 -20.96 -2.92 1.88
CA GLU A 315 -21.35 -4.32 1.73
C GLU A 315 -20.97 -4.84 0.35
N VAL A 316 -20.27 -5.98 0.31
CA VAL A 316 -20.03 -6.68 -0.96
C VAL A 316 -21.32 -7.38 -1.40
N CYS A 317 -22.00 -6.84 -2.40
CA CYS A 317 -23.22 -7.41 -2.95
C CYS A 317 -22.94 -8.58 -3.89
N ARG A 318 -21.88 -8.44 -4.70
CA ARG A 318 -21.52 -9.40 -5.75
C ARG A 318 -20.02 -9.56 -5.85
N VAL A 319 -19.59 -10.81 -5.97
CA VAL A 319 -18.23 -11.20 -6.35
C VAL A 319 -18.32 -11.99 -7.64
N ASP A 320 -17.67 -11.49 -8.69
CA ASP A 320 -17.44 -12.19 -9.95
C ASP A 320 -15.95 -12.53 -10.05
N ASN A 321 -15.63 -13.79 -9.75
CA ASN A 321 -14.26 -14.30 -9.82
C ASN A 321 -13.90 -14.61 -11.28
N LYS A 322 -13.40 -13.60 -11.99
CA LYS A 322 -12.96 -13.74 -13.38
C LYS A 322 -11.62 -14.45 -13.53
N LEU A 323 -11.03 -14.99 -12.46
CA LEU A 323 -9.81 -15.79 -12.56
C LEU A 323 -10.05 -17.06 -13.41
N GLU A 324 -11.27 -17.61 -13.40
CA GLU A 324 -11.62 -18.82 -14.16
C GLU A 324 -12.05 -18.55 -15.62
N LYS A 325 -12.44 -17.31 -15.95
CA LYS A 325 -12.88 -16.93 -17.30
C LYS A 325 -11.67 -16.87 -18.25
N THR A 326 -11.82 -17.36 -19.48
CA THR A 326 -10.72 -17.45 -20.47
C THR A 326 -10.83 -16.39 -21.57
N ASP A 327 -12.00 -15.76 -21.70
CA ASP A 327 -12.31 -14.72 -22.67
C ASP A 327 -11.95 -13.31 -22.17
N GLN A 328 -11.66 -13.16 -20.87
CA GLN A 328 -11.37 -11.88 -20.23
C GLN A 328 -10.13 -11.98 -19.33
N PRO A 329 -9.39 -10.87 -19.13
CA PRO A 329 -8.28 -10.83 -18.19
C PRO A 329 -8.74 -11.14 -16.75
N ALA A 330 -7.95 -11.93 -16.02
CA ALA A 330 -8.21 -12.27 -14.62
C ALA A 330 -8.35 -11.03 -13.74
N CYS A 331 -9.46 -10.97 -13.02
CA CYS A 331 -9.62 -10.10 -11.87
C CYS A 331 -10.63 -10.70 -10.90
N ILE A 332 -10.60 -10.19 -9.68
CA ILE A 332 -11.77 -10.23 -8.82
C ILE A 332 -12.57 -8.97 -9.11
N HIS A 333 -13.83 -9.16 -9.47
CA HIS A 333 -14.74 -8.07 -9.76
C HIS A 333 -15.80 -8.01 -8.67
N LEU A 334 -15.81 -6.91 -7.93
CA LEU A 334 -16.71 -6.67 -6.80
C LEU A 334 -17.72 -5.60 -7.17
N ASN A 335 -18.98 -5.84 -6.79
CA ASN A 335 -19.95 -4.77 -6.64
C ASN A 335 -20.10 -4.49 -5.14
N ILE A 336 -19.85 -3.25 -4.75
CA ILE A 336 -19.88 -2.80 -3.36
C ILE A 336 -21.05 -1.84 -3.22
N ALA A 337 -21.98 -2.16 -2.34
CA ALA A 337 -23.02 -1.26 -1.87
C ALA A 337 -22.45 -0.29 -0.84
N ILE A 338 -22.87 0.97 -0.94
CA ILE A 338 -22.55 2.05 -0.01
C ILE A 338 -23.86 2.50 0.64
N ALA A 339 -23.87 2.54 1.97
CA ALA A 339 -25.00 3.07 2.74
C ALA A 339 -25.14 4.58 2.50
N SER A 340 -26.38 5.08 2.46
CA SER A 340 -26.63 6.52 2.43
C SER A 340 -26.59 7.11 3.84
N ASP A 341 -26.31 8.41 3.98
CA ASP A 341 -26.16 9.06 5.30
C ASP A 341 -27.51 9.32 5.98
N ASN A 342 -28.60 9.32 5.20
CA ASN A 342 -29.89 9.92 5.59
C ASN A 342 -31.02 8.90 5.76
N GLU A 343 -30.74 7.62 5.55
CA GLU A 343 -31.74 6.57 5.56
C GLU A 343 -31.43 5.52 6.63
N SER A 344 -32.38 4.61 6.86
CA SER A 344 -32.22 3.53 7.82
C SER A 344 -30.84 2.88 7.62
N PRO A 345 -30.11 2.48 8.68
CA PRO A 345 -28.79 1.84 8.56
C PRO A 345 -28.77 0.54 7.70
N ASP A 346 -29.93 0.13 7.20
CA ASP A 346 -30.18 -1.02 6.34
C ASP A 346 -30.46 -0.63 4.86
N GLU A 347 -30.53 0.66 4.51
CA GLU A 347 -30.79 1.16 3.15
C GLU A 347 -29.47 1.46 2.43
N PHE A 348 -29.03 0.47 1.65
CA PHE A 348 -27.88 0.58 0.76
C PHE A 348 -28.32 0.99 -0.64
N ASN A 349 -28.07 2.25 -1.00
CA ASN A 349 -28.72 2.83 -2.19
C ASN A 349 -27.78 2.97 -3.38
N TRP A 350 -26.47 2.78 -3.19
CA TRP A 350 -25.51 3.03 -4.25
C TRP A 350 -24.52 1.91 -4.46
N ILE A 351 -24.41 1.42 -5.70
CA ILE A 351 -23.49 0.34 -6.06
C ILE A 351 -22.32 0.89 -6.86
N CYS A 352 -21.13 0.54 -6.38
CA CYS A 352 -19.87 0.86 -7.01
C CYS A 352 -19.16 -0.40 -7.49
N GLU A 353 -18.40 -0.28 -8.59
CA GLU A 353 -17.58 -1.36 -9.13
C GLU A 353 -16.15 -1.27 -8.57
N CYS A 354 -15.63 -2.34 -7.99
CA CYS A 354 -14.21 -2.46 -7.62
C CYS A 354 -13.59 -3.66 -8.34
N GLN A 355 -12.60 -3.40 -9.19
CA GLN A 355 -11.88 -4.45 -9.91
C GLN A 355 -10.47 -4.59 -9.37
N MET A 356 -10.12 -5.77 -8.91
CA MET A 356 -8.83 -6.09 -8.32
C MET A 356 -8.00 -6.92 -9.30
N TYR A 357 -6.86 -6.37 -9.73
CA TYR A 357 -5.96 -6.99 -10.69
C TYR A 357 -4.57 -7.18 -10.09
N LEU A 358 -3.92 -8.26 -10.49
CA LEU A 358 -2.45 -8.28 -10.44
C LEU A 358 -1.89 -7.39 -11.54
N ARG A 359 -0.83 -6.65 -11.25
CA ARG A 359 -0.20 -5.71 -12.20
C ARG A 359 0.07 -6.31 -13.57
N SER A 360 0.63 -7.52 -13.61
CA SER A 360 0.94 -8.19 -14.87
C SER A 360 -0.32 -8.38 -15.71
N ILE A 361 -1.44 -8.74 -15.07
CA ILE A 361 -2.73 -8.92 -15.75
C ILE A 361 -3.36 -7.58 -16.13
N LEU A 362 -3.24 -6.56 -15.28
CA LEU A 362 -3.73 -5.22 -15.61
C LEU A 362 -3.01 -4.63 -16.83
N ARG A 363 -1.70 -4.89 -16.97
CA ARG A 363 -0.94 -4.52 -18.18
C ARG A 363 -1.50 -5.21 -19.41
N ILE A 364 -1.70 -6.54 -19.37
CA ILE A 364 -2.38 -7.27 -20.43
C ILE A 364 -3.71 -6.60 -20.78
N LYS A 365 -4.58 -6.38 -19.79
CA LYS A 365 -5.90 -5.76 -20.01
C LYS A 365 -5.80 -4.39 -20.67
N THR A 366 -4.87 -3.55 -20.20
CA THR A 366 -4.68 -2.19 -20.73
C THR A 366 -4.25 -2.24 -22.18
N THR A 367 -3.29 -3.11 -22.50
CA THR A 367 -2.83 -3.36 -23.86
C THR A 367 -3.96 -3.92 -24.74
N SER A 368 -4.70 -4.92 -24.25
CA SER A 368 -5.90 -5.49 -24.90
C SER A 368 -6.97 -4.44 -25.19
N HIS A 369 -7.21 -3.51 -24.27
CA HIS A 369 -8.17 -2.40 -24.47
C HIS A 369 -7.73 -1.43 -25.55
N THR A 370 -6.43 -1.18 -25.71
CA THR A 370 -5.92 -0.35 -26.82
C THR A 370 -6.27 -0.97 -28.16
N PHE A 371 -6.05 -2.27 -28.35
CA PHE A 371 -6.46 -2.98 -29.56
C PHE A 371 -7.97 -2.97 -29.78
N TYR A 372 -8.71 -3.20 -28.70
CA TYR A 372 -10.15 -3.19 -28.75
C TYR A 372 -10.69 -1.82 -29.23
N ASN A 373 -10.10 -0.73 -28.75
CA ASN A 373 -10.44 0.62 -29.19
C ASN A 373 -10.10 0.86 -30.66
N VAL A 374 -8.93 0.38 -31.12
CA VAL A 374 -8.54 0.45 -32.54
C VAL A 374 -9.50 -0.35 -33.42
N LYS A 375 -9.85 -1.57 -33.02
CA LYS A 375 -10.77 -2.45 -33.75
C LYS A 375 -12.17 -1.88 -33.89
N ARG A 376 -12.68 -1.23 -32.84
CA ARG A 376 -14.04 -0.66 -32.79
C ARG A 376 -14.17 0.73 -33.40
N ALA A 377 -13.08 1.47 -33.56
CA ALA A 377 -13.14 2.79 -34.15
C ALA A 377 -13.62 2.67 -35.60
N GLU A 378 -14.80 3.25 -35.90
CA GLU A 378 -15.31 3.33 -37.27
C GLU A 378 -14.39 4.20 -38.10
N LYS A 379 -13.98 5.33 -37.50
CA LYS A 379 -13.06 6.28 -38.09
C LYS A 379 -11.88 6.48 -37.17
N TYR A 380 -10.77 6.85 -37.76
CA TYR A 380 -9.54 7.24 -37.08
C TYR A 380 -9.76 8.23 -35.92
N GLY A 381 -10.63 9.22 -36.11
CA GLY A 381 -10.91 10.26 -35.12
C GLY A 381 -11.50 9.74 -33.80
N ASP A 382 -12.05 8.52 -33.84
CA ASP A 382 -12.73 7.88 -32.71
C ASP A 382 -11.76 7.19 -31.75
N ILE A 383 -10.51 6.91 -32.20
CA ILE A 383 -9.47 6.39 -31.32
C ILE A 383 -9.04 7.52 -30.38
N LYS A 384 -9.57 7.48 -29.16
CA LYS A 384 -9.02 8.26 -28.05
C LYS A 384 -7.65 7.64 -27.74
N GLY A 385 -6.58 8.29 -28.20
CA GLY A 385 -5.21 7.93 -27.81
C GLY A 385 -5.07 7.89 -26.27
N PRO A 386 -3.96 7.35 -25.75
CA PRO A 386 -3.60 7.63 -24.36
C PRO A 386 -3.68 9.14 -24.25
N LYS A 387 -4.60 9.65 -23.43
CA LYS A 387 -4.69 11.09 -23.20
C LYS A 387 -3.28 11.44 -22.78
N GLU A 388 -2.52 12.15 -23.63
CA GLU A 388 -1.34 12.85 -23.14
C GLU A 388 -1.86 13.54 -21.91
N LYS A 389 -1.30 13.19 -20.75
CA LYS A 389 -1.57 13.94 -19.53
C LYS A 389 -1.05 15.33 -19.86
N LYS A 390 -1.88 16.15 -20.51
CA LYS A 390 -1.75 17.59 -20.50
C LYS A 390 -1.69 17.87 -19.02
N LYS A 391 -0.49 18.17 -18.50
CA LYS A 391 -0.35 18.77 -17.18
C LYS A 391 -1.38 19.89 -17.15
N GLY A 392 -2.34 19.77 -16.24
CA GLY A 392 -3.68 20.29 -16.39
C GLY A 392 -3.73 21.74 -16.88
N THR A 393 -4.43 21.93 -17.99
CA THR A 393 -5.27 23.11 -18.22
C THR A 393 -6.51 22.55 -18.93
N SER A 394 -7.51 22.18 -18.15
CA SER A 394 -8.83 21.79 -18.66
C SER A 394 -9.47 23.01 -19.29
N ALA A 395 -9.40 23.10 -20.62
CA ALA A 395 -10.17 24.06 -21.40
C ALA A 395 -11.65 23.63 -21.44
N GLY A 396 -12.33 23.80 -20.31
CA GLY A 396 -13.78 24.06 -20.26
C GLY A 396 -13.90 25.47 -19.71
N GLU A 397 -14.72 26.31 -20.35
CA GLU A 397 -14.92 27.74 -20.07
C GLU A 397 -14.49 28.18 -18.67
N GLU A 398 -13.25 28.69 -18.57
CA GLU A 398 -12.76 29.34 -17.36
C GLU A 398 -13.63 30.59 -17.16
N THR A 399 -14.60 30.46 -16.26
CA THR A 399 -15.29 31.61 -15.70
C THR A 399 -14.25 32.60 -15.20
N HIS A 400 -14.50 33.90 -15.37
CA HIS A 400 -13.59 34.97 -14.90
C HIS A 400 -13.15 34.75 -13.43
N GLU A 401 -14.02 34.14 -12.63
CA GLU A 401 -13.78 33.76 -11.24
C GLU A 401 -12.66 32.70 -11.09
N SER A 402 -12.56 31.72 -11.98
CA SER A 402 -11.53 30.68 -11.94
C SER A 402 -10.13 31.26 -12.19
N LYS A 403 -10.01 32.22 -13.11
CA LYS A 403 -8.73 32.94 -13.37
C LYS A 403 -8.35 33.84 -12.20
N SER A 404 -9.32 34.41 -11.50
CA SER A 404 -9.09 35.21 -10.29
C SER A 404 -8.53 34.33 -9.17
N ARG A 405 -9.19 33.19 -8.89
CA ARG A 405 -8.72 32.24 -7.88
C ARG A 405 -7.34 31.68 -8.19
N GLU A 406 -7.02 31.41 -9.46
CA GLU A 406 -5.67 30.95 -9.83
C GLU A 406 -4.59 32.01 -9.56
N ARG A 407 -4.89 33.30 -9.76
CA ARG A 407 -3.97 34.40 -9.42
C ARG A 407 -3.78 34.52 -7.92
N GLU A 408 -4.87 34.47 -7.14
CA GLU A 408 -4.81 34.49 -5.67
C GLU A 408 -4.01 33.31 -5.12
N LEU A 409 -4.22 32.10 -5.65
CA LEU A 409 -3.44 30.92 -5.28
C LEU A 409 -1.95 31.07 -5.62
N LYS A 410 -1.62 31.65 -6.77
CA LYS A 410 -0.20 31.92 -7.13
C LYS A 410 0.44 32.94 -6.19
N GLU A 411 -0.28 33.99 -5.82
CA GLU A 411 0.20 34.99 -4.86
C GLU A 411 0.38 34.38 -3.46
N GLN A 412 -0.55 33.53 -3.01
CA GLN A 412 -0.42 32.81 -1.74
C GLN A 412 0.79 31.85 -1.74
N VAL A 413 1.04 31.16 -2.85
CA VAL A 413 2.19 30.25 -2.99
C VAL A 413 3.51 31.01 -2.96
N GLU A 414 3.61 32.17 -3.64
CA GLU A 414 4.83 32.98 -3.56
C GLU A 414 5.03 33.58 -2.17
N ALA A 415 3.98 34.08 -1.51
CA ALA A 415 4.06 34.53 -0.12
C ALA A 415 4.50 33.42 0.84
N ALA A 416 4.02 32.19 0.64
CA ALA A 416 4.42 31.04 1.44
C ALA A 416 5.90 30.67 1.21
N LYS A 417 6.42 30.80 -0.03
CA LYS A 417 7.84 30.58 -0.31
C LYS A 417 8.73 31.60 0.40
N GLU A 418 8.34 32.87 0.39
CA GLU A 418 9.07 33.92 1.12
C GLU A 418 9.10 33.65 2.63
N GLN A 419 7.98 33.21 3.22
CA GLN A 419 7.93 32.81 4.63
C GLN A 419 8.83 31.61 4.94
N VAL A 420 8.90 30.62 4.05
CA VAL A 420 9.78 29.45 4.21
C VAL A 420 11.25 29.84 4.14
N GLU A 421 11.64 30.71 3.21
CA GLU A 421 13.02 31.20 3.14
C GLU A 421 13.40 32.03 4.38
N ALA A 422 12.52 32.92 4.85
CA ALA A 422 12.74 33.66 6.09
C ALA A 422 12.88 32.72 7.31
N ALA A 423 12.09 31.64 7.37
CA ALA A 423 12.20 30.65 8.44
C ALA A 423 13.52 29.86 8.37
N LYS A 424 14.02 29.53 7.17
CA LYS A 424 15.33 28.89 6.99
C LYS A 424 16.47 29.77 7.51
N GLU A 425 16.46 31.06 7.19
CA GLU A 425 17.47 32.00 7.69
C GLU A 425 17.46 32.10 9.22
N GLN A 426 16.27 32.09 9.85
CA GLN A 426 16.15 32.07 11.31
C GLN A 426 16.71 30.79 11.94
N VAL A 427 16.45 29.63 11.33
CA VAL A 427 16.99 28.34 11.80
C VAL A 427 18.51 28.30 11.66
N GLU A 428 19.06 28.79 10.54
CA GLU A 428 20.51 28.86 10.34
C GLU A 428 21.18 29.79 11.37
N ALA A 429 20.58 30.95 11.65
CA ALA A 429 21.06 31.87 12.68
C ALA A 429 20.99 31.26 14.09
N ALA A 430 19.95 30.48 14.38
CA ALA A 430 19.81 29.78 15.67
C ALA A 430 20.86 28.67 15.83
N ASN A 431 21.10 27.88 14.78
CA ASN A 431 22.13 26.83 14.78
C ASN A 431 23.53 27.43 14.98
N LYS A 432 23.84 28.54 14.30
CA LYS A 432 25.12 29.23 14.48
C LYS A 432 25.33 29.72 15.92
N LYS A 433 24.27 30.27 16.56
CA LYS A 433 24.33 30.66 17.98
C LYS A 433 24.55 29.47 18.91
N ALA A 434 23.88 28.35 18.65
CA ALA A 434 24.05 27.13 19.43
C ALA A 434 25.47 26.57 19.32
N ASP A 435 26.05 26.56 18.11
CA ASP A 435 27.43 26.15 17.88
C ASP A 435 28.44 27.05 18.58
N ASP A 436 28.25 28.37 18.54
CA ASP A 436 29.10 29.33 19.24
C ASP A 436 29.02 29.15 20.77
N GLU A 437 27.83 28.88 21.31
CA GLU A 437 27.65 28.57 22.73
C GLU A 437 28.33 27.24 23.12
N ALA A 438 28.19 26.20 22.31
CA ALA A 438 28.87 24.92 22.52
C ALA A 438 30.40 25.08 22.52
N ARG A 439 30.95 25.90 21.61
CA ARG A 439 32.38 26.24 21.59
C ARG A 439 32.82 26.97 22.86
N ARG A 440 32.03 27.93 23.35
CA ARG A 440 32.32 28.62 24.62
C ARG A 440 32.32 27.68 25.82
N ARG A 441 31.36 26.74 25.88
CA ARG A 441 31.32 25.71 26.94
C ARG A 441 32.53 24.80 26.89
N MET A 442 32.93 24.33 25.70
CA MET A 442 34.13 23.52 25.53
C MET A 442 35.41 24.26 25.93
N GLN A 443 35.52 25.56 25.64
CA GLN A 443 36.67 26.36 26.06
C GLN A 443 36.71 26.54 27.58
N ALA A 444 35.57 26.86 28.21
CA ALA A 444 35.48 27.01 29.65
C ALA A 444 35.85 25.72 30.40
N GLU A 445 35.46 24.55 29.88
CA GLU A 445 35.84 23.27 30.50
C GLU A 445 37.35 22.98 30.35
N ARG A 446 37.96 23.36 29.21
CA ARG A 446 39.43 23.28 29.04
C ARG A 446 40.15 24.18 30.02
N ASP A 447 39.74 25.43 30.15
CA ASP A 447 40.35 26.40 31.06
C ASP A 447 40.25 25.92 32.53
N LYS A 448 39.13 25.29 32.89
CA LYS A 448 38.92 24.67 34.21
C LYS A 448 39.86 23.48 34.43
N GLN A 449 40.02 22.61 33.43
CA GLN A 449 40.94 21.48 33.49
C GLN A 449 42.40 21.94 33.64
N ASP A 450 42.79 22.99 32.92
CA ASP A 450 44.13 23.57 33.01
C ASP A 450 44.40 24.15 34.41
N LEU A 451 43.43 24.85 35.00
CA LEU A 451 43.52 25.36 36.37
C LEU A 451 43.67 24.22 37.41
N GLU A 452 42.96 23.10 37.21
CA GLU A 452 43.09 21.92 38.07
C GLU A 452 44.47 21.27 37.94
N ASN A 453 44.98 21.16 36.71
CA ASN A 453 46.33 20.66 36.44
C ASN A 453 47.40 21.55 37.08
N GLU A 454 47.29 22.88 36.99
CA GLU A 454 48.20 23.83 37.64
C GLU A 454 48.19 23.70 39.17
N LYS A 455 47.01 23.51 39.77
CA LYS A 455 46.88 23.25 41.21
C LYS A 455 47.54 21.94 41.61
N GLU A 456 47.43 20.89 40.79
CA GLU A 456 48.07 19.61 41.05
C GLU A 456 49.60 19.71 40.97
N ILE A 457 50.12 20.41 39.95
CA ILE A 457 51.56 20.69 39.80
C ILE A 457 52.08 21.47 41.01
N SER A 458 51.36 22.51 41.44
CA SER A 458 51.73 23.31 42.61
C SER A 458 51.79 22.46 43.88
N LYS A 459 50.79 21.60 44.13
CA LYS A 459 50.80 20.66 45.26
C LYS A 459 51.97 19.67 45.20
N LYS A 460 52.32 19.17 44.01
CA LYS A 460 53.48 18.28 43.82
C LYS A 460 54.79 19.00 44.15
N LEU A 461 54.97 20.23 43.68
CA LEU A 461 56.15 21.05 43.98
C LEU A 461 56.28 21.32 45.48
N GLU A 462 55.18 21.63 46.17
CA GLU A 462 55.17 21.88 47.61
C GLU A 462 55.55 20.64 48.43
N ARG A 463 55.04 19.46 48.06
CA ARG A 463 55.47 18.18 48.67
C ARG A 463 56.95 17.90 48.47
N THR A 464 57.50 18.27 47.31
CA THR A 464 58.93 18.08 47.00
C THR A 464 59.82 19.02 47.82
N ARG A 465 59.29 20.18 48.22
CA ARG A 465 60.01 21.19 49.03
C ARG A 465 60.22 20.78 50.49
N ILE A 466 59.36 19.89 51.03
CA ILE A 466 59.43 19.39 52.42
C ILE A 466 60.50 18.28 52.57
N GLY A 467 61.01 17.74 51.46
CA GLY A 467 62.09 16.75 51.44
C GLY A 467 63.49 17.31 51.18
N ALA A 468 63.69 18.64 51.20
CA ALA A 468 65.03 19.20 51.09
C ALA A 468 65.80 18.97 52.41
N PRO A 469 66.87 18.16 52.41
CA PRO A 469 67.66 17.94 53.62
C PRO A 469 68.25 19.26 54.10
N GLN A 470 68.07 19.58 55.39
CA GLN A 470 68.65 20.73 56.11
C GLN A 470 70.20 20.76 56.15
N SER A 471 70.86 19.92 55.35
CA SER A 471 72.32 19.91 55.19
C SER A 471 72.67 19.72 53.72
N TRP A 472 72.49 20.77 52.92
CA TRP A 472 73.37 20.93 51.77
C TRP A 472 74.69 21.51 52.30
N PRO A 473 75.80 20.75 52.26
CA PRO A 473 77.09 21.30 52.63
C PRO A 473 77.38 22.47 51.68
N ALA A 474 77.82 23.59 52.25
CA ALA A 474 78.29 24.73 51.49
C ALA A 474 79.30 24.24 50.45
N PHE A 475 78.93 24.30 49.17
CA PHE A 475 79.89 24.23 48.06
C PHE A 475 80.72 25.51 48.12
N THR A 476 81.69 25.48 49.03
CA THR A 476 82.82 26.39 48.99
C THR A 476 83.72 25.93 47.85
N LYS A 477 84.03 26.89 46.99
CA LYS A 477 85.23 26.97 46.15
C LYS A 477 85.43 25.90 45.07
N LYS A 478 85.52 26.44 43.85
CA LYS A 478 86.47 26.10 42.78
C LYS A 478 86.67 24.62 42.47
N GLY A 479 86.09 24.26 41.32
CA GLY A 479 86.81 23.55 40.28
C GLY A 479 87.18 22.12 40.66
N GLU A 480 86.29 21.20 40.34
CA GLU A 480 86.72 19.92 39.76
C GLU A 480 85.56 19.34 38.97
N ALA A 481 85.76 19.31 37.65
CA ALA A 481 84.85 18.68 36.72
C ALA A 481 84.68 17.20 37.09
N CYS A 482 83.44 16.78 37.30
CA CYS A 482 83.08 15.40 37.52
C CYS A 482 83.44 14.57 36.28
N LYS A 483 84.64 13.96 36.31
CA LYS A 483 85.16 13.00 35.33
C LYS A 483 84.37 11.67 35.29
N LEU A 484 83.21 11.57 35.95
CA LEU A 484 82.39 10.36 35.96
C LEU A 484 81.39 10.24 34.79
N CYS A 485 81.14 11.29 34.00
CA CYS A 485 80.19 11.23 32.89
C CYS A 485 80.76 10.72 31.55
N LEU A 486 82.05 10.40 31.45
CA LEU A 486 82.68 9.99 30.18
C LEU A 486 82.98 8.50 30.02
N LYS A 487 82.59 7.62 30.96
CA LYS A 487 82.93 6.18 30.88
C LYS A 487 81.79 5.23 30.53
N LYS A 488 80.59 5.73 30.28
CA LYS A 488 79.49 4.96 29.68
C LYS A 488 78.78 5.88 28.72
N GLY A 489 78.83 5.60 27.42
CA GLY A 489 78.27 6.42 26.33
C GLY A 489 76.76 6.61 26.43
N ARG A 490 76.32 7.40 27.41
CA ARG A 490 74.97 7.90 27.58
C ARG A 490 75.06 9.41 27.57
N ASN A 491 74.37 10.02 26.61
CA ASN A 491 74.14 11.45 26.59
C ASN A 491 73.36 11.83 27.85
N VAL A 492 74.05 12.36 28.85
CA VAL A 492 73.41 13.04 29.98
C VAL A 492 73.17 14.47 29.53
N PHE A 493 71.96 14.76 29.04
CA PHE A 493 71.50 16.14 28.93
C PHE A 493 71.28 16.68 30.35
N CYS A 494 72.26 17.41 30.87
CA CYS A 494 72.06 18.29 32.02
C CYS A 494 71.29 19.53 31.54
N HIS A 495 69.96 19.52 31.65
CA HIS A 495 69.21 20.76 31.66
C HIS A 495 69.35 21.40 33.05
N PHE A 496 70.24 22.38 33.17
CA PHE A 496 70.13 23.41 34.19
C PHE A 496 68.99 24.34 33.78
N HIS A 497 67.85 24.24 34.46
CA HIS A 497 66.88 25.34 34.46
C HIS A 497 67.26 26.34 35.57
N LYS A 498 67.41 27.59 35.16
CA LYS A 498 67.45 28.77 36.02
C LYS A 498 66.04 29.13 36.47
#